data_AF-A0A2V1ATN5-F1
#
_entry.id   AF-A0A2V1ATN5-F1
#
_cell.length_a   1.000
_cell.length_b   1.000
_cell.length_c   1.000
_cell.angle_alpha   90.00
_cell.angle_beta   90.00
_cell.angle_gamma   90.00
#
_symmetry.space_group_name_H-M   'P 1'
#
loop_
_entity.id
_entity.type
_entity.pdbx_description
1 polymer ?
#
loop_
_entity_poly.entity_id
_entity_poly.type
_entity_poly.pdbx_seq_one_letter_code
_entity_poly.pdbx_strand_id
1 'polypeptide(L)'
;MPAWILTPKEEQVIFERWRKKAFARCDDLIKAYVECSNSYENPMDAMKNCEAANKRSLDCVGSYQKMEYLDEERDILIAEKRVKQKLYRQRLQEAKELRDKEAQK
;
A
#
# COMPACT_ATOMS: atom_id res chain seq x y z
N MET A 1 -17.02 9.54 4.57
CA MET A 1 -16.12 9.03 5.62
C MET A 1 -14.83 9.83 5.54
N PRO A 2 -14.48 10.61 6.57
CA PRO A 2 -13.29 11.44 6.60
C PRO A 2 -12.04 10.64 7.02
N ALA A 3 -10.85 11.11 6.64
CA ALA A 3 -9.58 10.40 6.86
C ALA A 3 -9.20 10.22 8.34
N TRP A 4 -9.59 11.15 9.22
CA TRP A 4 -9.32 11.06 10.67
C TRP A 4 -10.02 9.90 11.38
N ILE A 5 -10.91 9.17 10.68
CA ILE A 5 -11.57 7.97 11.21
C ILE A 5 -10.73 6.70 11.02
N LEU A 6 -9.64 6.79 10.26
CA LEU A 6 -8.73 5.68 10.02
C LEU A 6 -8.01 5.30 11.31
N THR A 7 -7.99 4.00 11.60
CA THR A 7 -7.29 3.48 12.78
C THR A 7 -5.78 3.45 12.54
N PRO A 8 -4.95 3.42 13.60
CA PRO A 8 -3.49 3.29 13.43
C PRO A 8 -3.06 2.06 12.63
N LYS A 9 -3.79 0.95 12.77
CA LYS A 9 -3.54 -0.27 11.96
C LYS A 9 -3.84 -0.05 10.48
N GLU A 10 -4.88 0.71 10.17
CA GLU A 10 -5.23 1.03 8.78
C GLU A 10 -4.21 1.98 8.15
N GLU A 11 -3.74 2.98 8.90
CA GLU A 11 -2.65 3.86 8.47
C GLU A 11 -1.35 3.08 8.21
N GLN A 12 -1.04 2.04 9.00
CA GLN A 12 0.08 1.13 8.70
C GLN A 12 -0.11 0.40 7.37
N VAL A 13 -1.31 -0.13 7.09
CA VAL A 13 -1.60 -0.80 5.81
C VAL A 13 -1.47 0.17 4.63
N ILE A 14 -1.94 1.41 4.80
CA ILE A 14 -1.79 2.48 3.80
C ILE A 14 -0.31 2.75 3.53
N PHE A 15 0.48 2.92 4.59
CA PHE A 15 1.93 3.15 4.49
C PHE A 15 2.64 1.99 3.79
N GLU A 16 2.29 0.74 4.10
CA GLU A 16 2.86 -0.44 3.44
C GLU A 16 2.50 -0.51 1.95
N ARG A 17 1.24 -0.24 1.59
CA ARG A 17 0.78 -0.20 0.19
C ARG A 17 1.50 0.89 -0.59
N TRP A 18 1.56 2.09 -0.03
CA TRP A 18 2.28 3.24 -0.58
C TRP A 18 3.75 2.91 -0.82
N ARG A 19 4.43 2.36 0.20
CA ARG A 19 5.83 1.94 0.08
C ARG A 19 6.00 0.90 -1.02
N LYS A 20 5.18 -0.15 -1.05
CA LYS A 20 5.26 -1.18 -2.10
C LYS A 20 5.08 -0.59 -3.50
N LYS A 21 4.15 0.35 -3.69
CA LYS A 21 3.93 1.04 -4.97
C LYS A 21 5.12 1.92 -5.36
N ALA A 22 5.71 2.65 -4.41
CA ALA A 22 6.91 3.45 -4.66
C ALA A 22 8.09 2.57 -5.11
N PHE A 23 8.33 1.44 -4.44
CA PHE A 23 9.38 0.50 -4.82
C PHE A 23 9.10 -0.17 -6.17
N ALA A 24 7.84 -0.54 -6.47
CA ALA A 24 7.46 -1.13 -7.74
C ALA A 24 7.72 -0.21 -8.96
N ARG A 25 7.63 1.11 -8.78
CA ARG A 25 7.95 2.08 -9.84
C ARG A 25 9.45 2.19 -10.14
N CYS A 26 10.29 1.78 -9.20
CA CYS A 26 11.75 1.85 -9.30
C CYS A 26 12.40 0.46 -9.40
N ASP A 27 11.60 -0.58 -9.70
CA ASP A 27 12.01 -1.97 -9.67
C ASP A 27 13.23 -2.24 -10.56
N ASP A 28 13.29 -1.64 -11.74
CA ASP A 28 14.42 -1.80 -12.67
C ASP A 28 15.73 -1.23 -12.12
N LEU A 29 15.69 -0.09 -11.43
CA LEU A 29 16.86 0.51 -10.80
C LEU A 29 17.32 -0.30 -9.58
N ILE A 30 16.37 -0.88 -8.84
CA ILE A 30 16.64 -1.76 -7.71
C ILE A 30 17.28 -3.06 -8.20
N LYS A 31 16.75 -3.66 -9.28
CA LYS A 31 17.33 -4.84 -9.91
C LYS A 31 18.76 -4.60 -10.36
N ALA A 32 19.03 -3.48 -11.03
CA ALA A 32 20.39 -3.12 -11.44
C ALA A 32 21.36 -3.00 -10.24
N TYR A 33 20.89 -2.46 -9.11
CA TYR A 33 21.67 -2.43 -7.88
C TYR A 33 21.90 -3.84 -7.31
N VAL A 34 20.87 -4.69 -7.28
CA VAL A 34 20.98 -6.08 -6.77
C VAL A 34 21.91 -6.91 -7.63
N GLU A 35 21.80 -6.80 -8.95
CA GLU A 35 22.70 -7.47 -9.91
C GLU A 35 24.16 -7.04 -9.71
N CYS A 36 24.39 -5.73 -9.55
CA CYS A 36 25.71 -5.21 -9.22
C CYS A 36 26.20 -5.77 -7.87
N SER A 37 25.37 -5.71 -6.83
CA SER A 37 25.71 -6.19 -5.48
C SER A 37 26.07 -7.67 -5.46
N ASN A 38 25.33 -8.49 -6.21
CA ASN A 38 25.57 -9.94 -6.33
C ASN A 38 26.82 -10.30 -7.13
N SER A 39 27.41 -9.35 -7.87
CA SER A 39 28.66 -9.58 -8.60
C SER A 39 29.91 -9.55 -7.71
N TYR A 40 29.77 -9.16 -6.44
CA TYR A 40 30.86 -9.10 -5.46
C TYR A 40 30.65 -10.13 -4.35
N GLU A 41 31.73 -10.82 -3.96
CA GLU A 41 31.69 -11.80 -2.87
C GLU A 41 31.58 -11.14 -1.48
N ASN A 42 32.15 -9.93 -1.34
CA ASN A 42 32.18 -9.19 -0.10
C ASN A 42 31.14 -8.06 -0.10
N PRO A 43 30.21 -8.01 0.88
CA PRO A 43 29.22 -6.94 1.01
C PRO A 43 29.80 -5.52 1.08
N MET A 44 30.99 -5.35 1.67
CA MET A 44 31.63 -4.03 1.77
C MET A 44 32.10 -3.52 0.41
N ASP A 45 32.60 -4.43 -0.44
CA ASP A 45 33.03 -4.11 -1.79
C ASP A 45 31.83 -3.87 -2.70
N ALA A 46 30.75 -4.65 -2.54
CA ALA A 46 29.47 -4.40 -3.20
C ALA A 46 28.93 -3.00 -2.90
N MET A 47 28.90 -2.61 -1.61
CA MET A 47 28.37 -1.32 -1.19
C MET A 47 29.16 -0.14 -1.80
N LYS A 48 30.48 -0.25 -1.86
CA LYS A 48 31.35 0.79 -2.40
C LYS A 48 31.29 0.88 -3.93
N ASN A 49 31.34 -0.26 -4.62
CA ASN A 49 31.39 -0.28 -6.08
C ASN A 49 30.00 -0.07 -6.72
N CYS A 50 28.93 -0.47 -6.04
CA CYS A 50 27.55 -0.31 -6.51
C CYS A 50 26.86 0.94 -5.92
N GLU A 51 27.61 1.82 -5.26
CA GLU A 51 27.08 3.04 -4.61
C GLU A 51 26.26 3.89 -5.58
N ALA A 52 26.75 4.06 -6.82
CA ALA A 52 26.05 4.85 -7.83
C ALA A 52 24.70 4.24 -8.24
N ALA A 53 24.62 2.91 -8.35
CA ALA A 53 23.37 2.21 -8.66
C ALA A 53 22.40 2.28 -7.47
N ASN A 54 22.91 2.09 -6.25
CA ASN A 54 22.13 2.25 -5.02
C ASN A 54 21.55 3.66 -4.88
N LYS A 55 22.37 4.69 -5.16
CA LYS A 55 21.92 6.08 -5.09
C LYS A 55 20.78 6.34 -6.07
N ARG A 56 20.90 5.90 -7.32
CA ARG A 56 19.83 6.06 -8.32
C ARG A 56 18.53 5.37 -7.90
N SER A 57 18.62 4.15 -7.34
CA SER A 57 17.43 3.43 -6.89
C SER A 57 16.76 4.12 -5.70
N LEU A 58 17.55 4.60 -4.72
CA LEU A 58 17.06 5.36 -3.57
C LEU A 58 16.48 6.71 -3.96
N ASP A 59 17.12 7.46 -4.85
CA ASP A 59 16.65 8.75 -5.35
C ASP A 59 15.31 8.58 -6.09
N CYS A 60 15.17 7.51 -6.89
CA CYS A 60 13.90 7.17 -7.52
C CYS A 60 12.80 6.91 -6.49
N VAL A 61 13.06 6.04 -5.49
CA VAL A 61 12.07 5.73 -4.45
C VAL A 61 11.71 6.99 -3.65
N GLY A 62 12.69 7.82 -3.30
CA GLY A 62 12.48 9.08 -2.60
C GLY A 62 11.57 10.05 -3.36
N SER A 63 11.64 10.07 -4.69
CA SER A 63 10.77 10.92 -5.52
C SER A 63 9.28 10.54 -5.45
N TYR A 64 8.98 9.28 -5.13
CA TYR A 64 7.61 8.76 -4.95
C TYR A 64 7.19 8.70 -3.47
N GLN A 65 8.11 8.93 -2.54
CA GLN A 65 7.80 9.02 -1.11
C GLN A 65 7.28 10.41 -0.71
N LYS A 66 6.27 10.91 -1.43
CA LYS A 66 5.60 12.18 -1.14
C LYS A 66 4.28 11.96 -0.41
N MET A 67 3.88 12.96 0.39
CA MET A 67 2.59 12.98 1.10
C MET A 67 1.40 12.84 0.15
N GLU A 68 1.48 13.41 -1.05
CA GLU A 68 0.45 13.33 -2.09
C GLU A 68 0.08 11.88 -2.41
N TYR A 69 1.09 11.03 -2.63
CA TYR A 69 0.88 9.61 -2.91
C TYR A 69 0.40 8.82 -1.68
N LEU A 70 0.71 9.28 -0.47
CA LEU A 70 0.19 8.68 0.76
C LEU A 70 -1.31 8.99 0.91
N ASP A 71 -1.71 10.22 0.60
CA ASP A 71 -3.11 10.65 0.66
C ASP A 71 -3.96 9.93 -0.40
N GLU A 72 -3.41 9.67 -1.59
CA GLU A 72 -4.06 8.81 -2.59
C GLU A 72 -4.39 7.41 -2.04
N GLU A 73 -3.45 6.77 -1.31
CA GLU A 73 -3.71 5.47 -0.69
C GLU A 73 -4.73 5.54 0.44
N ARG A 74 -4.80 6.65 1.19
CA ARG A 74 -5.85 6.89 2.19
C ARG A 74 -7.22 6.94 1.52
N ASP A 75 -7.34 7.69 0.43
CA ASP A 75 -8.59 7.84 -0.31
C ASP A 75 -9.08 6.51 -0.89
N ILE A 76 -8.16 5.69 -1.42
CA ILE A 76 -8.45 4.33 -1.88
C ILE A 76 -9.04 3.50 -0.73
N LEU A 77 -8.40 3.47 0.45
CA LEU A 77 -8.89 2.69 1.59
C LEU A 77 -10.25 3.21 2.07
N ILE A 78 -10.44 4.53 2.10
CA ILE A 78 -11.71 5.15 2.47
C ILE A 78 -12.82 4.75 1.49
N ALA A 79 -12.53 4.74 0.19
CA ALA A 79 -13.47 4.29 -0.84
C ALA A 79 -13.85 2.81 -0.65
N GLU A 80 -12.86 1.93 -0.43
CA GLU A 80 -13.09 0.51 -0.11
C GLU A 80 -14.01 0.34 1.12
N LYS A 81 -13.77 1.11 2.19
CA LYS A 81 -14.61 1.08 3.40
C LYS A 81 -16.03 1.54 3.13
N ARG A 82 -16.23 2.58 2.33
CA ARG A 82 -17.58 3.05 1.94
C ARG A 82 -18.35 1.96 1.21
N VAL A 83 -17.71 1.26 0.28
CA VAL A 83 -18.32 0.14 -0.46
C VAL A 83 -18.67 -1.00 0.50
N LYS A 84 -17.74 -1.42 1.36
CA LYS A 84 -17.99 -2.47 2.37
C LYS A 84 -19.14 -2.12 3.31
N GLN A 85 -19.23 -0.87 3.78
CA GLN A 85 -20.34 -0.42 4.62
C GLN A 85 -21.69 -0.43 3.90
N LYS A 86 -21.73 -0.12 2.59
CA LYS A 86 -22.96 -0.20 1.79
C LYS A 86 -23.44 -1.65 1.69
N LEU A 87 -22.54 -2.56 1.31
CA LEU A 87 -22.82 -4.00 1.23
C LEU A 87 -23.29 -4.58 2.56
N TYR A 88 -22.63 -4.22 3.66
CA TYR A 88 -23.02 -4.69 5.00
C TYR A 88 -24.44 -4.25 5.37
N ARG A 89 -24.78 -2.98 5.11
CA ARG A 89 -26.14 -2.46 5.35
C ARG A 89 -27.20 -3.18 4.52
N GLN A 90 -26.92 -3.45 3.24
CA GLN A 90 -27.81 -4.21 2.37
C GLN A 90 -28.08 -5.61 2.93
N ARG A 91 -27.03 -6.35 3.32
CA ARG A 91 -27.17 -7.69 3.90
C ARG A 91 -27.94 -7.69 5.22
N LEU A 92 -27.73 -6.68 6.07
CA LEU A 92 -28.49 -6.55 7.32
C LEU A 92 -29.98 -6.31 7.05
N GLN A 93 -30.30 -5.52 6.03
CA GLN A 93 -31.68 -5.26 5.64
C GLN A 93 -32.34 -6.52 5.08
N GLU A 94 -31.69 -7.23 4.15
CA GLU A 94 -32.16 -8.51 3.61
C GLU A 94 -32.40 -9.55 4.72
N ALA A 95 -31.48 -9.67 5.67
CA ALA A 95 -31.62 -10.59 6.80
C ALA A 95 -32.77 -10.19 7.74
N LYS A 96 -33.04 -8.89 7.88
CA LYS A 96 -34.20 -8.41 8.65
C LYS A 96 -35.51 -8.74 7.93
N GLU A 97 -35.59 -8.43 6.64
CA GLU A 97 -36.77 -8.73 5.82
C GLU A 97 -37.08 -10.23 5.77
N LEU A 98 -36.06 -11.09 5.75
CA LEU A 98 -36.25 -12.54 5.83
C LEU A 98 -36.86 -12.96 7.17
N ARG A 99 -36.31 -12.48 8.30
CA ARG A 99 -36.84 -12.78 9.64
C ARG A 99 -38.27 -12.29 9.83
N ASP A 100 -38.58 -11.09 9.33
CA ASP A 100 -39.93 -10.52 9.44
C ASP A 100 -40.93 -11.34 8.61
N LYS A 101 -40.54 -11.87 7.44
CA LYS A 101 -41.35 -12.81 6.65
C LYS A 101 -41.56 -14.16 7.34
N GLU A 102 -40.52 -14.69 7.99
CA GLU A 102 -40.62 -15.93 8.77
C GLU A 102 -41.55 -15.78 9.98
N ALA A 103 -41.53 -14.62 10.66
CA ALA A 103 -42.40 -14.35 11.80
C ALA A 103 -43.87 -14.11 11.43
N GLN A 104 -44.17 -13.77 10.17
CA GLN A 104 -45.53 -13.56 9.66
C GLN A 104 -46.19 -14.82 9.10
N LYS A 105 -45.45 -15.93 9.00
CA LYS A 105 -45.90 -17.20 8.44
C LYS A 105 -46.25 -18.19 9.54
#